data_AF-A0A543KQB3-F1
#
_entry.id   AF-A0A543KQB3-F1
#
_cell.length_a   1.000
_cell.length_b   1.000
_cell.length_c   1.000
_cell.angle_alpha   90.00
_cell.angle_beta   90.00
_cell.angle_gamma   90.00
#
_symmetry.space_group_name_H-M   'P 1'
#
loop_
_entity.id
_entity.type
_entity.pdbx_description
1 polymer ?
#
loop_
_entity_poly.entity_id
_entity_poly.type
_entity_poly.pdbx_seq_one_letter_code
_entity_poly.pdbx_strand_id
1 'polypeptide(L)'
;MQVYGGGEYPAYVIDDDTLREELLDPEEAREWCEETPDHPDAVSFWRMLGELDRALVAGERVLLDREPGTVGWASGAVRLAHVHHWREEYAEAHELLDAAEEVFATGEGAPLLAFVHQHRAKALLDEGRLEEAADAARRALALRTGRVGDGLLASSRQTLARIERALAERSTP
;
A
#
# COMPACT_ATOMS: atom_id res chain seq x y z
N MET A 1 -1.90 -18.73 3.48
CA MET A 1 -1.71 -17.31 3.80
C MET A 1 -0.24 -16.96 3.60
N GLN A 2 0.06 -16.03 2.69
CA GLN A 2 1.44 -15.58 2.44
C GLN A 2 1.86 -14.66 3.59
N VAL A 3 3.01 -14.95 4.21
CA VAL A 3 3.62 -14.08 5.23
C VAL A 3 4.58 -13.11 4.55
N TYR A 4 4.54 -11.86 4.98
CA TYR A 4 5.39 -10.75 4.56
C TYR A 4 6.19 -10.23 5.76
N GLY A 5 7.30 -9.56 5.51
CA GLY A 5 8.23 -9.16 6.58
C GLY A 5 8.99 -10.36 7.16
N GLY A 6 9.26 -10.31 8.46
CA GLY A 6 10.09 -11.28 9.18
C GLY A 6 11.59 -10.98 9.09
N GLY A 7 12.33 -11.34 10.13
CA GLY A 7 13.76 -11.04 10.25
C GLY A 7 13.98 -9.61 10.77
N GLU A 8 14.33 -8.69 9.88
CA GLU A 8 14.58 -7.28 10.22
C GLU A 8 13.30 -6.45 10.44
N TYR A 9 12.17 -6.94 9.94
CA TYR A 9 10.88 -6.24 9.95
C TYR A 9 9.80 -7.07 10.64
N PRO A 10 8.84 -6.43 11.34
CA PRO A 10 7.65 -7.10 11.87
C PRO A 10 6.93 -7.91 10.80
N ALA A 11 6.51 -9.13 11.15
CA ALA A 11 5.84 -10.03 10.23
C ALA A 11 4.34 -9.73 10.16
N TYR A 12 3.77 -9.83 8.96
CA TYR A 12 2.34 -9.59 8.74
C TYR A 12 1.79 -10.47 7.61
N VAL A 13 0.47 -10.54 7.56
CA VAL A 13 -0.30 -11.17 6.48
C VAL A 13 -1.25 -10.15 5.88
N ILE A 14 -1.85 -10.47 4.74
CA ILE A 14 -2.87 -9.64 4.12
C ILE A 14 -4.18 -10.40 4.24
N ASP A 15 -5.18 -9.78 4.85
CA ASP A 15 -6.51 -10.36 4.98
C ASP A 15 -7.18 -10.52 3.60
N ASP A 16 -7.83 -11.66 3.37
CA ASP A 16 -8.38 -12.02 2.05
C ASP A 16 -9.66 -11.24 1.71
N ASP A 17 -10.31 -10.61 2.69
CA ASP A 17 -11.58 -9.91 2.53
C ASP A 17 -11.43 -8.38 2.55
N THR A 18 -10.57 -7.84 3.39
CA THR A 18 -10.33 -6.40 3.53
C THR A 18 -9.10 -5.94 2.76
N LEU A 19 -8.21 -6.87 2.38
CA LEU A 19 -6.88 -6.57 1.83
C LEU A 19 -6.00 -5.70 2.73
N ARG A 20 -6.39 -5.52 3.99
CA ARG A 20 -5.59 -4.82 5.00
C ARG A 20 -4.52 -5.76 5.52
N GLU A 21 -3.37 -5.19 5.87
CA GLU A 21 -2.28 -5.93 6.48
C GLU A 21 -2.58 -6.17 7.97
N GLU A 22 -2.41 -7.41 8.43
CA GLU A 22 -2.58 -7.82 9.82
C GLU A 22 -1.24 -8.31 10.37
N LEU A 23 -0.76 -7.65 11.44
CA LEU A 23 0.46 -8.02 12.13
C LEU A 23 0.31 -9.38 12.80
N LEU A 24 1.32 -10.24 12.64
CA LEU A 24 1.37 -11.52 13.36
C LEU A 24 1.71 -11.32 14.85
N ASP A 25 2.50 -10.29 15.16
CA ASP A 25 2.83 -9.87 16.52
C ASP A 25 2.76 -8.33 16.63
N PRO A 26 1.62 -7.78 17.11
CA PRO A 26 1.47 -6.34 17.32
C PRO A 26 2.34 -5.75 18.45
N GLU A 27 2.87 -6.57 19.35
CA GLU A 27 3.77 -6.10 20.41
C GLU A 27 5.18 -5.90 19.82
N GLU A 28 5.70 -6.90 19.10
CA GLU A 28 6.96 -6.82 18.35
C GLU A 28 6.96 -5.61 17.40
N ALA A 29 5.86 -5.41 16.67
CA ALA A 29 5.75 -4.27 15.74
C ALA A 29 5.79 -2.91 16.45
N ARG A 30 5.20 -2.82 17.63
CA ARG A 30 5.22 -1.59 18.44
C ARG A 30 6.62 -1.33 18.97
N GLU A 31 7.28 -2.33 19.52
CA GLU A 31 8.67 -2.23 19.98
C GLU A 31 9.59 -1.79 18.85
N TRP A 32 9.50 -2.43 17.68
CA TRP A 32 10.29 -2.07 16.51
C TRP A 32 10.08 -0.60 16.10
N CYS A 33 8.83 -0.13 16.08
CA CYS A 33 8.52 1.27 15.76
C CYS A 33 9.05 2.26 16.80
N GLU A 34 9.07 1.89 18.08
CA GLU A 34 9.60 2.71 19.16
C GLU A 34 11.12 2.78 19.15
N GLU A 35 11.79 1.70 18.73
CA GLU A 35 13.25 1.65 18.56
C GLU A 35 13.72 2.35 17.27
N THR A 36 12.86 2.40 16.24
CA THR A 36 13.20 2.96 14.92
C THR A 36 12.21 4.03 14.43
N PRO A 37 11.90 5.07 15.23
CA PRO A 37 10.82 6.01 14.94
C PRO A 37 11.03 6.79 13.63
N ASP A 38 12.29 6.95 13.21
CA ASP A 38 12.69 7.70 12.01
C ASP A 38 12.80 6.82 10.75
N HIS A 39 12.61 5.51 10.88
CA HIS A 39 12.65 4.61 9.74
C HIS A 39 11.41 4.82 8.84
N PRO A 40 11.57 4.95 7.52
CA PRO A 40 10.43 5.23 6.62
C PRO A 40 9.35 4.14 6.64
N ASP A 41 9.69 2.90 6.99
CA ASP A 41 8.72 1.80 7.10
C ASP A 41 7.92 1.82 8.40
N ALA A 42 8.31 2.62 9.42
CA ALA A 42 7.49 2.81 10.62
C ALA A 42 6.10 3.37 10.31
N VAL A 43 5.95 4.13 9.22
CA VAL A 43 4.66 4.60 8.71
C VAL A 43 3.70 3.43 8.47
N SER A 44 4.20 2.35 7.87
CA SER A 44 3.39 1.16 7.55
C SER A 44 2.97 0.42 8.81
N PHE A 45 3.87 0.26 9.78
CA PHE A 45 3.57 -0.49 11.00
C PHE A 45 2.72 0.30 11.98
N TRP A 46 2.91 1.61 12.13
CA TRP A 46 1.96 2.45 12.87
C TRP A 46 0.56 2.36 12.27
N ARG A 47 0.44 2.33 10.93
CA ARG A 47 -0.85 2.11 10.26
C ARG A 47 -1.45 0.75 10.63
N MET A 48 -0.68 -0.32 10.52
CA MET A 48 -1.13 -1.69 10.84
C MET A 48 -1.49 -1.88 12.33
N LEU A 49 -0.85 -1.13 13.24
CA LEU A 49 -1.18 -1.09 14.66
C LEU A 49 -2.49 -0.33 14.96
N GLY A 50 -3.07 0.34 13.96
CA GLY A 50 -4.23 1.22 14.14
C GLY A 50 -3.89 2.60 14.71
N GLU A 51 -2.61 2.91 14.90
CA GLU A 51 -2.12 4.21 15.39
C GLU A 51 -2.06 5.22 14.23
N LEU A 52 -3.21 5.49 13.61
CA LEU A 52 -3.30 6.23 12.34
C LEU A 52 -2.79 7.68 12.43
N ASP A 53 -2.92 8.32 13.60
CA ASP A 53 -2.37 9.67 13.82
C ASP A 53 -0.84 9.64 13.89
N ARG A 54 -0.24 8.60 14.50
CA ARG A 54 1.22 8.43 14.50
C ARG A 54 1.74 8.11 13.10
N ALA A 55 1.02 7.26 12.37
CA ALA A 55 1.36 6.94 10.99
C ALA A 55 1.32 8.18 10.08
N LEU A 56 0.31 9.04 10.26
CA LEU A 56 0.17 10.30 9.53
C LEU A 56 1.37 11.22 9.78
N VAL A 57 1.66 11.52 11.05
CA VAL A 57 2.80 12.39 11.43
C VAL A 57 4.13 11.83 10.93
N ALA A 58 4.34 10.52 11.05
CA ALA A 58 5.55 9.88 10.55
C ALA A 58 5.67 9.99 9.01
N GLY A 59 4.57 9.80 8.29
CA GLY A 59 4.55 9.88 6.82
C GLY A 59 4.74 11.31 6.31
N GLU A 60 4.12 12.30 6.94
CA GLU A 60 4.32 13.73 6.62
C GLU A 60 5.78 14.13 6.82
N ARG A 61 6.42 13.68 7.91
CA ARG A 61 7.84 13.92 8.15
C ARG A 61 8.74 13.28 7.09
N VAL A 62 8.44 12.03 6.70
CA VAL A 62 9.16 11.35 5.62
C VAL A 62 9.13 12.16 4.33
N LEU A 63 8.00 12.81 4.00
CA LEU A 63 7.88 13.68 2.84
C LEU A 63 8.63 14.99 3.01
N LEU A 64 8.56 15.62 4.20
CA LEU A 64 9.25 16.88 4.48
C LEU A 64 10.78 16.74 4.35
N ASP A 65 11.33 15.59 4.73
CA ASP A 65 12.76 15.30 4.69
C ASP A 65 13.28 14.97 3.28
N ARG A 66 12.42 14.96 2.25
CA ARG A 66 12.75 14.52 0.90
C ARG A 66 12.32 15.56 -0.14
N GLU A 67 13.18 15.78 -1.13
CA GLU A 67 12.87 16.68 -2.24
C GLU A 67 11.69 16.14 -3.06
N PRO A 68 10.61 16.94 -3.27
CA PRO A 68 9.49 16.56 -4.12
C PRO A 68 9.95 16.19 -5.54
N GLY A 69 9.27 15.22 -6.15
CA GLY A 69 9.62 14.74 -7.49
C GLY A 69 10.74 13.69 -7.53
N THR A 70 11.35 13.35 -6.39
CA THR A 70 12.33 12.25 -6.30
C THR A 70 11.65 10.90 -6.08
N VAL A 71 12.31 9.81 -6.52
CA VAL A 71 11.83 8.43 -6.29
C VAL A 71 11.66 8.13 -4.79
N GLY A 72 12.55 8.68 -3.95
CA GLY A 72 12.45 8.55 -2.50
C GLY A 72 11.20 9.24 -1.94
N TRP A 73 10.92 10.47 -2.39
CA TRP A 73 9.69 11.20 -2.03
C TRP A 73 8.44 10.44 -2.48
N ALA A 74 8.39 10.00 -3.75
CA ALA A 74 7.25 9.27 -4.29
C ALA A 74 6.99 7.95 -3.54
N SER A 75 8.04 7.24 -3.12
CA SER A 75 7.91 6.03 -2.29
C SER A 75 7.36 6.33 -0.90
N GLY A 76 7.67 7.49 -0.33
CA GLY A 76 7.04 7.99 0.89
C GLY A 76 5.58 8.36 0.67
N ALA A 77 5.27 8.99 -0.47
CA ALA A 77 3.93 9.45 -0.81
C ALA A 77 2.96 8.27 -0.96
N VAL A 78 3.37 7.16 -1.56
CA VAL A 78 2.57 5.93 -1.61
C VAL A 78 2.29 5.37 -0.21
N ARG A 79 3.26 5.38 0.70
CA ARG A 79 3.04 4.92 2.09
C ARG A 79 2.06 5.83 2.82
N LEU A 80 2.20 7.14 2.69
CA LEU A 80 1.29 8.13 3.28
C LEU A 80 -0.11 8.05 2.68
N ALA A 81 -0.23 7.84 1.37
CA ALA A 81 -1.52 7.62 0.70
C ALA A 81 -2.26 6.42 1.31
N HIS A 82 -1.53 5.36 1.67
CA HIS A 82 -2.13 4.20 2.30
C HIS A 82 -2.60 4.49 3.76
N VAL A 83 -1.96 5.44 4.45
CA VAL A 83 -2.45 5.96 5.74
C VAL A 83 -3.77 6.71 5.54
N HIS A 84 -3.82 7.66 4.60
CA HIS A 84 -5.06 8.38 4.27
C HIS A 84 -6.19 7.42 3.84
N HIS A 85 -5.87 6.40 3.04
CA HIS A 85 -6.83 5.33 2.70
C HIS A 85 -7.41 4.66 3.96
N TRP A 86 -6.58 4.24 4.93
CA TRP A 86 -7.09 3.60 6.15
C TRP A 86 -7.89 4.56 7.06
N ARG A 87 -7.70 5.87 6.88
CA ARG A 87 -8.45 6.94 7.52
C ARG A 87 -9.72 7.33 6.74
N GLU A 88 -10.00 6.68 5.60
CA GLU A 88 -11.10 7.00 4.68
C GLU A 88 -11.00 8.40 4.05
N GLU A 89 -9.79 8.96 4.03
CA GLU A 89 -9.42 10.24 3.40
C GLU A 89 -9.01 9.96 1.94
N TYR A 90 -9.97 9.49 1.14
CA TYR A 90 -9.69 8.95 -0.20
C TYR A 90 -9.19 9.99 -1.20
N ALA A 91 -9.61 11.25 -1.07
CA ALA A 91 -9.16 12.32 -1.97
C ALA A 91 -7.65 12.55 -1.80
N GLU A 92 -7.20 12.70 -0.56
CA GLU A 92 -5.80 12.85 -0.17
C GLU A 92 -4.97 11.62 -0.58
N ALA A 93 -5.53 10.42 -0.41
CA ALA A 93 -4.90 9.19 -0.87
C ALA A 93 -4.66 9.19 -2.39
N HIS A 94 -5.67 9.55 -3.18
CA HIS A 94 -5.55 9.60 -4.65
C HIS A 94 -4.60 10.69 -5.12
N GLU A 95 -4.64 11.88 -4.52
CA GLU A 95 -3.73 12.98 -4.87
C GLU A 95 -2.25 12.57 -4.68
N LEU A 96 -1.93 11.91 -3.57
CA LEU A 96 -0.58 11.39 -3.31
C LEU A 96 -0.19 10.26 -4.28
N LEU A 97 -1.13 9.38 -4.64
CA LEU A 97 -0.89 8.30 -5.60
C LEU A 97 -0.65 8.84 -7.01
N ASP A 98 -1.38 9.87 -7.41
CA ASP A 98 -1.22 10.53 -8.71
C ASP A 98 0.14 11.24 -8.78
N ALA A 99 0.52 11.99 -7.73
CA ALA A 99 1.83 12.62 -7.65
C ALA A 99 2.99 11.59 -7.67
N ALA A 100 2.83 10.45 -6.99
CA ALA A 100 3.80 9.37 -7.04
C ALA A 100 3.87 8.69 -8.42
N GLU A 101 2.73 8.55 -9.11
CA GLU A 101 2.65 8.01 -10.46
C GLU A 101 3.46 8.84 -11.45
N GLU A 102 3.32 10.16 -11.41
CA GLU A 102 4.06 11.09 -12.29
C GLU A 102 5.58 10.90 -12.17
N VAL A 103 6.07 10.75 -10.94
CA VAL A 103 7.48 10.49 -10.67
C VAL A 103 7.89 9.13 -11.20
N PHE A 104 7.14 8.08 -10.88
CA PHE A 104 7.48 6.71 -11.26
C PHE A 104 7.29 6.42 -12.76
N ALA A 105 6.46 7.18 -13.47
CA ALA A 105 6.30 7.05 -14.91
C ALA A 105 7.57 7.41 -15.70
N THR A 106 8.58 7.99 -15.04
CA THR A 106 9.83 8.42 -15.67
C THR A 106 11.07 7.80 -15.02
N GLY A 107 12.12 7.61 -15.81
CA GLY A 107 13.45 7.21 -15.33
C GLY A 107 13.49 5.90 -14.54
N GLU A 108 14.20 5.92 -13.41
CA GLU A 108 14.47 4.74 -12.56
C GLU A 108 13.26 4.31 -11.70
N GLY A 109 12.19 5.10 -11.66
CA GLY A 109 11.00 4.82 -10.85
C GLY A 109 10.02 3.81 -11.46
N ALA A 110 10.16 3.47 -12.74
CA ALA A 110 9.21 2.62 -13.47
C ALA A 110 8.90 1.27 -12.80
N PRO A 111 9.87 0.55 -12.18
CA PRO A 111 9.57 -0.68 -11.44
C PRO A 111 8.62 -0.49 -10.24
N LEU A 112 8.55 0.73 -9.69
CA LEU A 112 7.73 1.05 -8.51
C LEU A 112 6.29 1.44 -8.87
N LEU A 113 5.98 1.65 -10.15
CA LEU A 113 4.64 2.00 -10.63
C LEU A 113 3.58 0.94 -10.23
N ALA A 114 4.00 -0.31 -10.08
CA ALA A 114 3.12 -1.37 -9.59
C ALA A 114 2.60 -1.13 -8.17
N PHE A 115 3.38 -0.46 -7.30
CA PHE A 115 2.93 -0.12 -5.95
C PHE A 115 1.81 0.91 -5.98
N VAL A 116 1.92 1.95 -6.81
CA VAL A 116 0.87 2.96 -6.97
C VAL A 116 -0.44 2.30 -7.36
N HIS A 117 -0.43 1.49 -8.43
CA HIS A 117 -1.65 0.82 -8.89
C HIS A 117 -2.20 -0.19 -7.88
N GLN A 118 -1.32 -0.87 -7.12
CA GLN A 118 -1.75 -1.78 -6.06
C GLN A 118 -2.50 -1.04 -4.95
N HIS A 119 -1.95 0.06 -4.44
CA HIS A 119 -2.58 0.84 -3.36
C HIS A 119 -3.83 1.58 -3.85
N ARG A 120 -3.82 2.09 -5.09
CA ARG A 120 -5.01 2.65 -5.73
C ARG A 120 -6.13 1.62 -5.83
N ALA A 121 -5.82 0.37 -6.21
CA ALA A 121 -6.82 -0.69 -6.29
C ALA A 121 -7.47 -0.99 -4.94
N LYS A 122 -6.68 -1.00 -3.85
CA LYS A 122 -7.19 -1.19 -2.48
C LYS A 122 -8.09 -0.03 -2.04
N ALA A 123 -7.69 1.21 -2.28
CA ALA A 123 -8.50 2.39 -1.95
C ALA A 123 -9.83 2.39 -2.72
N LEU A 124 -9.79 2.16 -4.04
CA LEU A 124 -10.99 2.09 -4.89
C LEU A 124 -11.93 0.94 -4.52
N LEU A 125 -11.39 -0.18 -4.01
CA LEU A 125 -12.20 -1.28 -3.48
C LEU A 125 -13.02 -0.81 -2.28
N ASP A 126 -12.39 -0.14 -1.32
CA ASP A 126 -13.06 0.37 -0.12
C ASP A 126 -14.07 1.49 -0.45
N GLU A 127 -13.83 2.29 -1.49
CA GLU A 127 -14.82 3.26 -2.04
C GLU A 127 -16.00 2.60 -2.79
N GLY A 128 -15.94 1.30 -3.06
CA GLY A 128 -16.94 0.59 -3.87
C GLY A 128 -16.85 0.84 -5.37
N ARG A 129 -15.77 1.47 -5.86
CA ARG A 129 -15.50 1.76 -7.28
C ARG A 129 -14.85 0.55 -7.96
N LEU A 130 -15.57 -0.57 -7.97
CA LEU A 130 -15.01 -1.90 -8.25
C LEU A 130 -14.40 -2.05 -9.66
N GLU A 131 -14.98 -1.42 -10.68
CA GLU A 131 -14.46 -1.46 -12.05
C GLU A 131 -13.09 -0.79 -12.14
N GLU A 132 -12.96 0.39 -11.55
CA GLU A 132 -11.69 1.13 -11.52
C GLU A 132 -10.66 0.42 -10.65
N ALA A 133 -11.10 -0.18 -9.53
CA ALA A 133 -10.27 -1.02 -8.69
C ALA A 133 -9.69 -2.21 -9.49
N ALA A 134 -10.52 -2.87 -10.30
CA ALA A 134 -10.09 -4.01 -11.11
C ALA A 134 -9.06 -3.60 -12.16
N ASP A 135 -9.26 -2.47 -12.82
CA ASP A 135 -8.31 -1.94 -13.80
C ASP A 135 -6.96 -1.60 -13.16
N ALA A 136 -6.98 -0.95 -11.99
CA ALA A 136 -5.75 -0.68 -11.22
C ALA A 136 -5.05 -1.99 -10.79
N ALA A 137 -5.79 -2.98 -10.28
CA ALA A 137 -5.23 -4.27 -9.85
C ALA A 137 -4.59 -5.04 -11.03
N ARG A 138 -5.24 -5.04 -12.20
CA ARG A 138 -4.68 -5.66 -13.42
C ARG A 138 -3.39 -4.98 -13.86
N ARG A 139 -3.32 -3.63 -13.81
CA ARG A 139 -2.09 -2.89 -14.12
C ARG A 139 -0.96 -3.26 -13.15
N ALA A 140 -1.23 -3.30 -11.85
CA ALA A 140 -0.25 -3.71 -10.83
C ALA A 140 0.30 -5.12 -11.11
N LEU A 141 -0.60 -6.07 -11.39
CA LEU A 141 -0.23 -7.46 -11.68
C LEU A 141 0.60 -7.57 -12.98
N ALA A 142 0.21 -6.87 -14.04
CA ALA A 142 0.92 -6.87 -15.32
C ALA A 142 2.35 -6.32 -15.20
N LEU A 143 2.54 -5.30 -14.38
CA LEU A 143 3.86 -4.72 -14.11
C LEU A 143 4.76 -5.68 -13.33
N ARG A 144 4.20 -6.43 -12.36
CA ARG A 144 4.95 -7.39 -11.54
C ARG A 144 5.24 -8.73 -12.22
N THR A 145 4.38 -9.18 -13.12
CA THR A 145 4.49 -10.50 -13.76
C THR A 145 5.83 -10.69 -14.47
N GLY A 146 6.59 -11.69 -14.04
CA GLY A 146 7.90 -12.03 -14.60
C GLY A 146 9.03 -11.06 -14.23
N ARG A 147 8.79 -10.09 -13.33
CA ARG A 147 9.76 -9.04 -12.96
C ARG A 147 10.11 -8.98 -11.47
N VAL A 148 9.28 -9.57 -10.61
CA VAL A 148 9.45 -9.52 -9.14
C VAL A 148 9.37 -10.92 -8.52
N GLY A 149 9.79 -11.02 -7.25
CA GLY A 149 9.67 -12.26 -6.48
C GLY A 149 8.22 -12.65 -6.13
N ASP A 150 8.05 -13.90 -5.72
CA ASP A 150 6.74 -14.54 -5.56
C ASP A 150 5.80 -13.81 -4.57
N GLY A 151 6.32 -13.21 -3.51
CA GLY A 151 5.50 -12.50 -2.51
C GLY A 151 4.75 -11.28 -3.07
N LEU A 152 5.43 -10.43 -3.84
CA LEU A 152 4.81 -9.25 -4.48
C LEU A 152 3.79 -9.67 -5.54
N LEU A 153 4.08 -10.76 -6.25
CA LEU A 153 3.15 -11.34 -7.22
C LEU A 153 1.91 -11.93 -6.54
N ALA A 154 2.09 -12.61 -5.39
CA ALA A 154 1.00 -13.15 -4.58
C ALA A 154 0.06 -12.05 -4.08
N SER A 155 0.60 -10.93 -3.59
CA SER A 155 -0.21 -9.78 -3.12
C SER A 155 -1.07 -9.18 -4.24
N SER A 156 -0.51 -9.00 -5.44
CA SER A 156 -1.29 -8.51 -6.57
C SER A 156 -2.36 -9.48 -7.04
N ARG A 157 -2.09 -10.78 -7.01
CA ARG A 157 -3.10 -11.81 -7.33
C ARG A 157 -4.24 -11.82 -6.31
N GLN A 158 -3.91 -11.74 -5.02
CA GLN A 158 -4.88 -11.68 -3.93
C GLN A 158 -5.80 -10.45 -4.07
N THR A 159 -5.22 -9.28 -4.35
CA THR A 159 -5.98 -8.03 -4.58
C THR A 159 -6.93 -8.16 -5.77
N LEU A 160 -6.44 -8.62 -6.92
CA LEU A 160 -7.29 -8.81 -8.09
C LEU A 160 -8.42 -9.82 -7.82
N ALA A 161 -8.11 -10.96 -7.21
CA ALA A 161 -9.09 -12.00 -6.91
C ALA A 161 -10.20 -11.50 -5.97
N ARG A 162 -9.85 -10.69 -4.97
CA ARG A 162 -10.83 -10.08 -4.06
C ARG A 162 -11.75 -9.08 -4.77
N ILE A 163 -11.22 -8.27 -5.66
CA ILE A 163 -12.01 -7.30 -6.43
C ILE A 163 -12.93 -8.02 -7.42
N GLU A 164 -12.44 -9.05 -8.11
CA GLU A 164 -13.24 -9.87 -9.03
C GLU A 164 -14.38 -10.59 -8.30
N ARG A 165 -14.15 -11.06 -7.07
CA ARG A 165 -15.19 -11.61 -6.20
C ARG A 165 -16.30 -10.59 -5.92
N ALA A 166 -15.95 -9.37 -5.50
CA ALA A 166 -16.95 -8.33 -5.26
C ALA A 166 -17.72 -7.91 -6.52
N LEU A 167 -17.06 -7.87 -7.67
CA LEU A 167 -17.74 -7.60 -8.96
C LEU A 167 -18.80 -8.67 -9.26
N ALA A 168 -18.48 -9.95 -9.01
CA ALA A 168 -19.40 -11.06 -9.21
C ALA A 168 -20.58 -11.03 -8.22
N GLU A 169 -20.32 -10.72 -6.95
CA GLU A 169 -21.33 -10.58 -5.90
C GLU A 169 -22.32 -9.45 -6.24
N ARG A 170 -21.82 -8.29 -6.69
CA ARG A 170 -22.67 -7.16 -7.11
C ARG A 170 -23.52 -7.45 -8.35
N SER A 171 -23.08 -8.40 -9.18
CA SER A 171 -23.78 -8.81 -10.40
C SER A 171 -24.82 -9.91 -10.14
N THR A 172 -24.88 -10.44 -8.92
CA THR A 172 -25.84 -11.48 -8.52
C THR A 172 -27.08 -10.80 -7.92
N PRO A 173 -28.28 -10.93 -8.54
CA PRO A 173 -29.50 -10.27 -8.10
C PRO A 173 -30.10 -10.82 -6.81
#